data_AF-A0AAV0XQL4-F1
#
_entry.id   AF-A0AAV0XQL4-F1
#
_cell.length_a   1.000
_cell.length_b   1.000
_cell.length_c   1.000
_cell.angle_alpha   90.00
_cell.angle_beta   90.00
_cell.angle_gamma   90.00
#
_symmetry.space_group_name_H-M   'P 1'
#
loop_
_entity.id
_entity.type
_entity.pdbx_description
1 polymer ?
#
loop_
_entity_poly.entity_id
_entity_poly.type
_entity_poly.pdbx_seq_one_letter_code
_entity_poly.pdbx_strand_id
1 'polypeptide(L)'
;MHGLKYNKLIGDGDSSVTRRLHDIMPYGPRLRVIKIECRNHLLRNYETKLRTMTINNKYPTSIRNHLKSNMKRFGAAITKAIEYRSGLPGLTDYQKAVGLRQDINNSFRHIIGAHDRCEEYHCKKPRPINEKNLIEDTETSGIVSDISQIVSRLVANVDSLLMNVDNNVCEQFNSVINKHLAGKRINYSQRNSYNARGEAAVISCNSGGQFFRLMHKNIVNDISPGEIGKKFLTFSKKKKIPAKI
;
A
#
# COMPACT_ATOMS: atom_id res chain seq x y z
N MET A 1 -5.00 -2.54 23.51
CA MET A 1 -4.87 -3.90 22.94
C MET A 1 -3.43 -4.34 23.16
N HIS A 2 -3.17 -5.51 23.74
CA HIS A 2 -1.80 -6.02 24.02
C HIS A 2 -0.85 -5.07 24.78
N GLY A 3 -1.35 -4.23 25.68
CA GLY A 3 -0.53 -3.29 26.47
C GLY A 3 0.02 -2.08 25.71
N LEU A 4 -0.23 -1.95 24.41
CA LEU A 4 0.25 -0.84 23.58
C LEU A 4 -0.73 0.34 23.61
N LYS A 5 -0.17 1.56 23.72
CA LYS A 5 -0.90 2.83 23.56
C LYS A 5 -0.63 3.41 22.16
N TYR A 6 -1.70 3.77 21.45
CA TYR A 6 -1.63 4.29 20.08
C TYR A 6 -2.87 5.12 19.77
N ASN A 7 -2.74 6.21 19.02
CA ASN A 7 -3.86 7.03 18.56
C ASN A 7 -4.16 6.86 17.06
N LYS A 8 -3.29 6.16 16.32
CA LYS A 8 -3.46 5.85 14.90
C LYS A 8 -3.29 4.35 14.68
N LEU A 9 -4.12 3.79 13.81
CA LEU A 9 -4.05 2.39 13.39
C LEU A 9 -3.97 2.34 11.87
N ILE A 10 -2.89 1.79 11.34
CA ILE A 10 -2.74 1.56 9.90
C ILE A 10 -3.55 0.32 9.55
N GLY A 11 -4.52 0.47 8.66
CA GLY A 11 -5.42 -0.60 8.25
C GLY A 11 -5.45 -0.77 6.74
N ASP A 12 -5.76 -1.97 6.32
CA ASP A 12 -6.22 -2.29 4.98
C ASP A 12 -7.70 -2.69 5.12
N GLY A 13 -8.61 -1.96 4.45
CA GLY A 13 -10.02 -2.32 4.34
C GLY A 13 -10.79 -2.29 5.66
N ASP A 14 -12.06 -2.71 5.63
CA ASP A 14 -12.91 -2.67 6.83
C ASP A 14 -12.51 -3.74 7.84
N SER A 15 -12.12 -3.31 9.03
CA SER A 15 -11.71 -4.20 10.12
C SER A 15 -12.69 -4.14 11.28
N SER A 16 -13.13 -5.30 11.75
CA SER A 16 -13.87 -5.43 13.00
C SER A 16 -13.10 -4.86 14.20
N VAL A 17 -11.77 -4.78 14.10
CA VAL A 17 -10.90 -4.15 15.10
C VAL A 17 -11.13 -2.64 15.16
N THR A 18 -11.23 -1.96 14.02
CA THR A 18 -11.47 -0.50 13.99
C THR A 18 -12.82 -0.17 14.60
N ARG A 19 -13.87 -0.92 14.23
CA ARG A 19 -15.21 -0.77 14.84
C ARG A 19 -15.15 -0.98 16.35
N ARG A 20 -14.54 -2.08 16.80
CA ARG A 20 -14.38 -2.38 18.22
C ARG A 20 -13.61 -1.27 18.96
N LEU A 21 -12.57 -0.70 18.36
CA LEU A 21 -11.81 0.41 18.96
C LEU A 21 -12.64 1.69 19.08
N HIS A 22 -13.53 1.96 18.14
CA HIS A 22 -14.49 3.04 18.24
C HIS A 22 -15.53 2.80 19.33
N ASP A 23 -16.01 1.56 19.49
CA ASP A 23 -17.02 1.22 20.48
C ASP A 23 -16.46 1.25 21.92
N ILE A 24 -15.29 0.65 22.14
CA ILE A 24 -14.70 0.57 23.49
C ILE A 24 -14.03 1.87 23.95
N MET A 25 -13.70 2.78 23.02
CA MET A 25 -13.01 4.05 23.28
C MET A 25 -11.90 3.93 24.34
N PRO A 26 -10.80 3.23 24.05
CA PRO A 26 -9.84 2.80 25.09
C PRO A 26 -9.14 3.94 25.83
N TYR A 27 -9.18 5.16 25.30
CA TYR A 27 -8.61 6.37 25.92
C TYR A 27 -9.67 7.46 26.17
N GLY A 28 -10.95 7.08 26.19
CA GLY A 28 -12.08 7.98 26.36
C GLY A 28 -12.46 8.76 25.10
N PRO A 29 -13.51 9.61 25.19
CA PRO A 29 -14.14 10.24 24.03
C PRO A 29 -13.27 11.33 23.38
N ARG A 30 -12.30 11.88 24.12
CA ARG A 30 -11.41 12.96 23.66
C ARG A 30 -10.23 12.46 22.83
N LEU A 31 -9.87 11.18 22.94
CA LEU A 31 -8.74 10.59 22.24
C LEU A 31 -9.17 9.30 21.53
N ARG A 32 -9.81 9.48 20.38
CA ARG A 32 -10.24 8.37 19.53
C ARG A 32 -9.06 7.83 18.73
N VAL A 33 -9.03 6.51 18.56
CA VAL A 33 -8.10 5.88 17.62
C VAL A 33 -8.59 6.16 16.21
N ILE A 34 -7.70 6.72 15.39
CA ILE A 34 -7.98 7.05 13.99
C ILE A 34 -7.45 5.95 13.10
N LYS A 35 -8.28 5.44 12.20
CA LYS A 35 -7.82 4.54 11.14
C LYS A 35 -7.12 5.35 10.05
N ILE A 36 -5.93 4.90 9.68
CA ILE A 36 -5.18 5.40 8.53
C ILE A 36 -5.18 4.29 7.48
N GLU A 37 -5.71 4.57 6.31
CA GLU A 37 -5.72 3.60 5.22
C GLU A 37 -4.31 3.38 4.66
N CYS A 38 -3.99 2.13 4.34
CA CYS A 38 -2.76 1.79 3.63
C CYS A 38 -2.79 2.39 2.21
N ARG A 39 -1.76 3.19 1.87
CA ARG A 39 -1.60 3.78 0.53
C ARG A 39 -1.63 2.72 -0.56
N ASN A 40 -0.87 1.63 -0.39
CA ASN A 40 -0.77 0.58 -1.41
C ASN A 40 -2.13 -0.09 -1.66
N HIS A 41 -2.95 -0.25 -0.61
CA HIS A 41 -4.31 -0.78 -0.76
C HIS A 41 -5.22 0.17 -1.54
N LEU A 42 -5.23 1.46 -1.19
CA LEU A 42 -6.02 2.48 -1.89
C LEU A 42 -5.65 2.55 -3.38
N LEU A 43 -4.35 2.56 -3.70
CA LEU A 43 -3.86 2.57 -5.08
C LEU A 43 -4.21 1.28 -5.83
N ARG A 44 -4.10 0.12 -5.17
CA ARG A 44 -4.51 -1.15 -5.78
C ARG A 44 -6.00 -1.18 -6.08
N ASN A 45 -6.85 -0.69 -5.18
CA ASN A 45 -8.29 -0.60 -5.39
C ASN A 45 -8.61 0.29 -6.59
N TYR A 46 -7.98 1.46 -6.65
CA TYR A 46 -8.07 2.43 -7.74
C TYR A 46 -7.68 1.81 -9.09
N GLU A 47 -6.49 1.24 -9.20
CA GLU A 47 -6.00 0.61 -10.44
C GLU A 47 -6.87 -0.58 -10.85
N THR A 48 -7.34 -1.39 -9.91
CA THR A 48 -8.20 -2.54 -10.20
C THR A 48 -9.50 -2.10 -10.84
N LYS A 49 -10.15 -1.06 -10.29
CA LYS A 49 -11.39 -0.50 -10.85
C LYS A 49 -11.18 0.10 -12.23
N LEU A 50 -10.08 0.84 -12.44
CA LEU A 50 -9.73 1.37 -13.76
C LEU A 50 -9.51 0.24 -14.78
N ARG A 51 -8.83 -0.85 -14.39
CA ARG A 51 -8.64 -2.02 -15.27
C ARG A 51 -9.97 -2.63 -15.70
N THR A 52 -10.96 -2.73 -14.81
CA THR A 52 -12.31 -3.21 -15.16
C THR A 52 -12.94 -2.35 -16.25
N MET A 53 -12.72 -1.04 -16.25
CA MET A 53 -13.23 -0.15 -17.30
C MET A 53 -12.60 -0.42 -18.67
N THR A 54 -11.33 -0.82 -18.71
CA THR A 54 -10.63 -1.11 -19.98
C THR A 54 -11.18 -2.32 -20.73
N ILE A 55 -11.89 -3.22 -20.03
CA ILE A 55 -12.52 -4.40 -20.64
C ILE A 55 -14.03 -4.23 -20.83
N ASN A 56 -14.63 -3.16 -20.31
CA ASN A 56 -16.06 -2.93 -20.40
C ASN A 56 -16.47 -2.43 -21.79
N ASN A 57 -17.15 -3.27 -22.57
CA ASN A 57 -17.57 -2.96 -23.94
C ASN A 57 -18.62 -1.83 -24.07
N LYS A 58 -19.14 -1.31 -22.95
CA LYS A 58 -19.93 -0.06 -22.93
C LYS A 58 -19.13 1.14 -23.47
N TYR A 59 -17.80 1.12 -23.32
CA TYR A 59 -16.94 2.25 -23.68
C TYR A 59 -16.27 2.08 -25.07
N PRO A 60 -16.11 3.17 -25.85
CA PRO A 60 -15.42 3.14 -27.13
C PRO A 60 -14.04 2.50 -27.07
N THR A 61 -13.70 1.69 -28.08
CA THR A 61 -12.44 0.95 -28.15
C THR A 61 -11.21 1.86 -28.10
N SER A 62 -11.26 3.04 -28.73
CA SER A 62 -10.19 4.04 -28.69
C SER A 62 -9.85 4.47 -27.25
N ILE A 63 -10.87 4.79 -26.47
CA ILE A 63 -10.75 5.22 -25.07
C ILE A 63 -10.22 4.07 -24.21
N ARG A 64 -10.78 2.86 -24.36
CA ARG A 64 -10.32 1.68 -23.62
C ARG A 64 -8.85 1.37 -23.87
N ASN A 65 -8.41 1.45 -25.13
CA ASN A 65 -7.01 1.27 -25.50
C ASN A 65 -6.11 2.35 -24.88
N HIS A 66 -6.56 3.62 -24.87
CA HIS A 66 -5.81 4.70 -24.22
C HIS A 66 -5.64 4.46 -22.72
N LEU A 67 -6.72 4.10 -22.00
CA LEU A 67 -6.66 3.77 -20.58
C LEU A 67 -5.72 2.58 -20.32
N LYS A 68 -5.81 1.52 -21.14
CA LYS A 68 -4.99 0.31 -21.01
C LYS A 68 -3.50 0.62 -21.18
N SER A 69 -3.14 1.40 -22.20
CA SER A 69 -1.77 1.81 -22.48
C SER A 69 -1.17 2.70 -21.38
N ASN A 70 -2.01 3.48 -20.69
CA ASN A 70 -1.59 4.42 -19.64
C ASN A 70 -1.80 3.89 -18.20
N MET A 71 -2.17 2.62 -18.01
CA MET A 71 -2.57 2.08 -16.70
C MET A 71 -1.55 2.34 -15.57
N LYS A 72 -0.25 2.18 -15.85
CA LYS A 72 0.82 2.44 -14.87
C LYS A 72 0.94 3.93 -14.50
N ARG A 73 0.59 4.84 -15.41
CA ARG A 73 0.68 6.29 -15.18
C ARG A 73 -0.38 6.76 -14.19
N PHE A 74 -1.54 6.12 -14.13
CA PHE A 74 -2.59 6.48 -13.18
C PHE A 74 -2.11 6.33 -11.74
N GLY A 75 -1.57 5.17 -11.35
CA GLY A 75 -1.01 4.97 -10.02
C GLY A 75 0.18 5.90 -9.74
N ALA A 76 1.11 6.01 -10.70
CA ALA A 76 2.29 6.85 -10.56
C ALA A 76 1.98 8.34 -10.37
N ALA A 77 0.94 8.87 -11.05
CA ALA A 77 0.51 10.25 -10.91
C ALA A 77 0.04 10.54 -9.47
N ILE A 78 -0.76 9.64 -8.89
CA ILE A 78 -1.23 9.77 -7.50
C ILE A 78 -0.05 9.68 -6.53
N THR A 79 0.84 8.69 -6.69
CA THR A 79 2.03 8.54 -5.83
C THR A 79 2.91 9.79 -5.86
N LYS A 80 3.17 10.35 -7.05
CA LYS A 80 3.96 11.57 -7.20
C LYS A 80 3.28 12.78 -6.54
N ALA A 81 1.96 12.91 -6.66
CA ALA A 81 1.20 13.97 -5.99
C ALA A 81 1.27 13.85 -4.46
N ILE A 82 1.18 12.62 -3.93
CA ILE A 82 1.35 12.34 -2.50
C ILE A 82 2.74 12.75 -2.02
N GLU A 83 3.79 12.28 -2.70
CA GLU A 83 5.18 12.59 -2.37
C GLU A 83 5.44 14.10 -2.38
N TYR A 84 4.95 14.80 -3.40
CA TYR A 84 5.06 16.25 -3.51
C TYR A 84 4.34 16.96 -2.36
N ARG A 85 3.03 16.73 -2.19
CA ARG A 85 2.21 17.48 -1.21
C ARG A 85 2.59 17.18 0.24
N SER A 86 2.93 15.92 0.56
CA SER A 86 3.38 15.55 1.91
C SER A 86 4.72 16.21 2.27
N GLY A 87 5.63 16.31 1.28
CA GLY A 87 6.97 16.90 1.46
C GLY A 87 7.04 18.43 1.49
N LEU A 88 5.95 19.17 1.19
CA LEU A 88 5.99 20.63 1.18
C LEU A 88 6.20 21.22 2.60
N PRO A 89 7.25 22.03 2.81
CA PRO A 89 7.46 22.73 4.08
C PRO A 89 6.52 23.94 4.20
N GLY A 90 6.23 24.37 5.43
CA GLY A 90 5.51 25.62 5.70
C GLY A 90 4.00 25.61 5.42
N LEU A 91 3.44 24.51 4.91
CA LEU A 91 2.00 24.33 4.73
C LEU A 91 1.40 23.50 5.86
N THR A 92 0.19 23.90 6.28
CA THR A 92 -0.64 23.12 7.21
C THR A 92 -1.12 21.82 6.54
N ASP A 93 -1.44 20.80 7.35
CA ASP A 93 -2.01 19.54 6.85
C ASP A 93 -3.29 19.78 6.05
N TYR A 94 -4.11 20.76 6.45
CA TYR A 94 -5.31 21.16 5.72
C TYR A 94 -4.98 21.68 4.31
N GLN A 95 -4.01 22.60 4.18
CA GLN A 95 -3.60 23.13 2.87
C GLN A 95 -3.02 22.04 1.97
N LYS A 96 -2.21 21.13 2.54
CA LYS A 96 -1.69 19.96 1.82
C LYS A 96 -2.82 19.06 1.34
N ALA A 97 -3.85 18.85 2.16
CA ALA A 97 -5.00 18.03 1.83
C ALA A 97 -5.82 18.66 0.70
N VAL A 98 -6.08 19.96 0.76
CA VAL A 98 -6.77 20.69 -0.32
C VAL A 98 -6.01 20.57 -1.64
N GLY A 99 -4.69 20.80 -1.64
CA GLY A 99 -3.85 20.66 -2.82
C GLY A 99 -3.84 19.22 -3.37
N LEU A 100 -3.71 18.22 -2.50
CA LEU A 100 -3.74 16.81 -2.92
C LEU A 100 -5.11 16.41 -3.50
N ARG A 101 -6.22 16.91 -2.96
CA ARG A 101 -7.56 16.69 -3.54
C ARG A 101 -7.64 17.23 -4.97
N GLN A 102 -7.08 18.41 -5.23
CA GLN A 102 -7.06 18.99 -6.58
C GLN A 102 -6.21 18.15 -7.53
N ASP A 103 -5.01 17.73 -7.09
CA ASP A 103 -4.12 16.91 -7.90
C ASP A 103 -4.73 15.55 -8.25
N ILE A 104 -5.33 14.88 -7.26
CA ILE A 104 -6.00 13.59 -7.48
C ILE A 104 -7.16 13.75 -8.47
N ASN A 105 -8.00 14.78 -8.32
CA ASN A 105 -9.10 15.04 -9.25
C ASN A 105 -8.62 15.39 -10.67
N ASN A 106 -7.46 16.03 -10.80
CA ASN A 106 -6.91 16.38 -12.11
C ASN A 106 -6.05 15.25 -12.74
N SER A 107 -5.61 14.28 -11.94
CA SER A 107 -4.66 13.24 -12.35
C SER A 107 -5.12 12.49 -13.61
N PHE A 108 -6.40 12.12 -13.69
CA PHE A 108 -6.93 11.40 -14.84
C PHE A 108 -7.00 12.30 -16.06
N ARG A 109 -7.45 13.56 -15.93
CA ARG A 109 -7.52 14.57 -17.00
C ARG A 109 -6.16 14.74 -17.70
N HIS A 110 -5.11 14.89 -16.90
CA HIS A 110 -3.73 14.97 -17.40
C HIS A 110 -3.36 13.76 -18.27
N ILE A 111 -3.74 12.56 -17.86
CA ILE A 111 -3.40 11.31 -18.57
C ILE A 111 -4.19 11.15 -19.88
N ILE A 112 -5.41 11.71 -19.96
CA ILE A 112 -6.21 11.75 -21.20
C ILE A 112 -5.90 12.96 -22.10
N GLY A 113 -4.88 13.75 -21.76
CA GLY A 113 -4.39 14.86 -22.58
C GLY A 113 -5.01 16.22 -22.27
N ALA A 114 -5.87 16.33 -21.25
CA ALA A 114 -6.40 17.60 -20.77
C ALA A 114 -5.47 18.20 -19.69
N HIS A 115 -4.72 19.22 -20.10
CA HIS A 115 -3.66 19.83 -19.29
C HIS A 115 -4.02 21.21 -18.75
N ASP A 116 -5.28 21.64 -18.88
CA ASP A 116 -5.77 22.97 -18.51
C ASP A 116 -5.72 23.26 -17.01
N ARG A 117 -5.72 22.22 -16.17
CA ARG A 117 -5.70 22.33 -14.70
C ARG A 117 -4.46 21.71 -14.07
N CYS A 118 -3.41 21.49 -14.87
CA CYS A 118 -2.18 20.90 -14.36
C CYS A 118 -1.31 21.93 -13.64
N GLU A 119 -0.86 21.56 -12.45
CA GLU A 119 0.22 22.23 -11.74
C GLU A 119 1.57 22.03 -12.46
N GLU A 120 2.46 23.00 -12.29
CA GLU A 120 3.76 23.03 -12.96
C GLU A 120 4.64 21.82 -12.60
N TYR A 121 4.62 21.40 -11.34
CA TYR A 121 5.40 20.24 -10.88
C TYR A 121 4.93 18.91 -11.52
N HIS A 122 3.67 18.86 -11.93
CA HIS A 122 3.01 17.66 -12.46
C HIS A 122 3.12 17.57 -13.98
N CYS A 123 2.92 18.68 -14.71
CA CYS A 123 2.92 18.73 -16.16
C CYS A 123 4.17 19.44 -16.72
N LYS A 124 5.15 18.65 -17.17
CA LYS A 124 6.34 19.19 -17.83
C LYS A 124 6.04 19.68 -19.25
N LYS A 125 6.59 20.83 -19.62
CA LYS A 125 6.59 21.39 -20.99
C LYS A 125 8.02 21.23 -21.59
N PRO A 126 8.18 21.08 -22.92
CA PRO A 126 7.15 21.09 -23.96
C PRO A 126 6.38 19.76 -24.06
N ARG A 127 5.14 19.83 -24.53
CA ARG A 127 4.27 18.66 -24.72
C ARG A 127 4.55 17.99 -26.07
N PRO A 128 4.24 16.69 -26.23
CA PRO A 128 4.35 16.03 -27.51
C PRO A 128 3.47 16.73 -28.56
N ILE A 129 4.01 17.01 -29.73
CA ILE A 129 3.35 17.77 -30.81
C ILE A 129 2.00 17.12 -31.22
N ASN A 130 1.89 15.79 -31.10
CA ASN A 130 0.71 15.02 -31.50
C ASN A 130 -0.02 14.37 -30.31
N GLU A 131 0.04 14.96 -29.11
CA GLU A 131 -0.74 14.45 -27.97
C GLU A 131 -2.24 14.72 -28.20
N LYS A 132 -3.00 13.66 -28.48
CA LYS A 132 -4.46 13.76 -28.65
C LYS A 132 -5.11 14.05 -27.30
N ASN A 133 -5.88 15.15 -27.23
CA ASN A 133 -6.78 15.41 -26.12
C ASN A 133 -8.06 14.58 -26.32
N LEU A 134 -8.33 13.67 -25.39
CA LEU A 134 -9.48 12.75 -25.44
C LEU A 134 -10.60 13.17 -24.49
N ILE A 135 -10.52 14.34 -23.84
CA ILE A 135 -11.47 14.71 -22.79
C ILE A 135 -12.91 14.75 -23.29
N GLU A 136 -13.16 15.36 -24.45
CA GLU A 136 -14.50 15.46 -25.06
C GLU A 136 -15.06 14.08 -25.45
N ASP A 137 -14.22 13.23 -26.05
CA ASP A 137 -14.56 11.83 -26.37
C ASP A 137 -14.95 11.07 -25.08
N THR A 138 -14.22 11.30 -23.99
CA THR A 138 -14.48 10.66 -22.70
C THR A 138 -15.72 11.21 -21.99
N GLU A 139 -16.01 12.51 -22.08
CA GLU A 139 -17.22 13.11 -21.51
C GLU A 139 -18.47 12.59 -22.23
N THR A 140 -18.44 12.56 -23.57
CA THR A 140 -19.54 12.06 -24.40
C THR A 140 -19.84 10.58 -24.14
N SER A 141 -18.82 9.76 -23.89
CA SER A 141 -19.00 8.33 -23.57
C SER A 141 -19.46 8.05 -22.13
N GLY A 142 -19.53 9.06 -21.27
CA GLY A 142 -19.87 8.94 -19.85
C GLY A 142 -18.79 8.29 -18.97
N ILE A 143 -17.64 7.91 -19.54
CA ILE A 143 -16.56 7.24 -18.80
C ILE A 143 -15.94 8.15 -17.72
N VAL A 144 -15.99 9.47 -17.93
CA VAL A 144 -15.48 10.46 -16.96
C VAL A 144 -16.23 10.40 -15.64
N SER A 145 -17.55 10.15 -15.67
CA SER A 145 -18.36 10.04 -14.45
C SER A 145 -17.93 8.83 -13.61
N ASP A 146 -17.74 7.68 -14.26
CA ASP A 146 -17.26 6.46 -13.62
C ASP A 146 -15.84 6.62 -13.06
N ILE A 147 -14.92 7.23 -13.83
CA ILE A 147 -13.57 7.52 -13.34
C ILE A 147 -13.63 8.48 -12.15
N SER A 148 -14.47 9.50 -12.20
CA SER A 148 -14.65 10.46 -11.11
C SER A 148 -15.19 9.78 -9.85
N GLN A 149 -16.09 8.80 -9.98
CA GLN A 149 -16.57 7.99 -8.86
C GLN A 149 -15.45 7.13 -8.26
N ILE A 150 -14.58 6.55 -9.09
CA ILE A 150 -13.41 5.80 -8.63
C ILE A 150 -12.45 6.71 -7.88
N VAL A 151 -12.16 7.90 -8.45
CA VAL A 151 -11.28 8.93 -7.89
C VAL A 151 -11.83 9.48 -6.56
N SER A 152 -13.15 9.64 -6.43
CA SER A 152 -13.78 10.17 -5.21
C SER A 152 -13.40 9.36 -3.96
N ARG A 153 -13.14 8.06 -4.10
CA ARG A 153 -12.69 7.20 -3.00
C ARG A 153 -11.28 7.52 -2.53
N LEU A 154 -10.39 7.92 -3.45
CA LEU A 154 -9.06 8.41 -3.09
C LEU A 154 -9.16 9.79 -2.41
N VAL A 155 -9.99 10.68 -2.97
CA VAL A 155 -10.24 12.02 -2.43
C VAL A 155 -10.76 11.96 -0.99
N ALA A 156 -11.67 11.02 -0.71
CA ALA A 156 -12.21 10.79 0.63
C ALA A 156 -11.15 10.32 1.64
N ASN A 157 -10.04 9.74 1.18
CA ASN A 157 -8.96 9.21 2.02
C ASN A 157 -7.67 10.03 1.92
N VAL A 158 -7.75 11.30 1.50
CA VAL A 158 -6.59 12.17 1.30
C VAL A 158 -5.74 12.32 2.57
N ASP A 159 -6.36 12.42 3.74
CA ASP A 159 -5.61 12.56 5.00
C ASP A 159 -4.77 11.30 5.29
N SER A 160 -5.28 10.11 4.94
CA SER A 160 -4.51 8.87 5.01
C SER A 160 -3.39 8.83 3.98
N LEU A 161 -3.68 9.29 2.74
CA LEU A 161 -2.68 9.34 1.67
C LEU A 161 -1.53 10.30 1.99
N LEU A 162 -1.80 11.44 2.62
CA LEU A 162 -0.77 12.39 3.06
C LEU A 162 0.18 11.81 4.10
N MET A 163 -0.31 10.91 4.95
CA MET A 163 0.56 10.18 5.89
C MET A 163 1.53 9.24 5.17
N ASN A 164 1.23 8.85 3.92
CA ASN A 164 2.10 8.09 3.03
C ASN A 164 2.64 6.78 3.65
N VAL A 165 1.80 6.09 4.42
CA VAL A 165 2.15 4.84 5.10
C VAL A 165 1.63 3.61 4.35
N ASP A 166 2.33 2.50 4.52
CA ASP A 166 1.86 1.18 4.09
C ASP A 166 1.97 0.13 5.20
N ASN A 167 1.37 -1.03 4.96
CA ASN A 167 1.31 -2.18 5.85
C ASN A 167 2.27 -3.30 5.41
N ASN A 168 3.21 -3.04 4.51
CA ASN A 168 4.05 -4.07 3.88
C ASN A 168 4.83 -4.87 4.93
N VAL A 169 5.33 -4.21 5.97
CA VAL A 169 6.05 -4.87 7.08
C VAL A 169 5.16 -5.90 7.79
N CYS A 170 3.89 -5.54 8.06
CA CYS A 170 2.93 -6.44 8.68
C CYS A 170 2.58 -7.61 7.77
N GLU A 171 2.38 -7.37 6.48
CA GLU A 171 2.10 -8.43 5.49
C GLU A 171 3.29 -9.41 5.33
N GLN A 172 4.51 -8.87 5.28
CA GLN A 172 5.73 -9.66 5.24
C GLN A 172 5.88 -10.52 6.50
N PHE A 173 5.64 -9.94 7.68
CA PHE A 173 5.70 -10.69 8.94
C PHE A 173 4.61 -11.77 9.00
N ASN A 174 3.38 -11.47 8.58
CA ASN A 174 2.31 -12.46 8.46
C ASN A 174 2.69 -13.62 7.52
N SER A 175 3.41 -13.35 6.42
CA SER A 175 3.96 -14.39 5.54
C SER A 175 4.96 -15.29 6.27
N VAL A 176 5.80 -14.73 7.16
CA VAL A 176 6.73 -15.51 7.99
C VAL A 176 5.96 -16.37 9.00
N ILE A 177 4.99 -15.79 9.73
CA ILE A 177 4.13 -16.53 10.66
C ILE A 177 3.48 -17.72 9.94
N ASN A 178 2.87 -17.50 8.78
CA ASN A 178 2.20 -18.55 8.01
C ASN A 178 3.12 -19.71 7.63
N LYS A 179 4.40 -19.45 7.35
CA LYS A 179 5.41 -20.49 7.10
C LYS A 179 5.70 -21.32 8.35
N HIS A 180 5.85 -20.69 9.50
CA HIS A 180 6.07 -21.39 10.77
C HIS A 180 4.83 -22.15 11.26
N LEU A 181 3.63 -21.64 10.96
CA LEU A 181 2.38 -22.33 11.27
C LEU A 181 2.13 -23.54 10.35
N ALA A 182 2.81 -23.64 9.21
CA ALA A 182 2.58 -24.62 8.15
C ALA A 182 1.12 -24.63 7.60
N GLY A 183 0.39 -23.54 7.81
CA GLY A 183 -1.03 -23.40 7.43
C GLY A 183 -1.93 -24.49 8.05
N LYS A 184 -3.03 -24.80 7.37
CA LYS A 184 -3.99 -25.86 7.76
C LYS A 184 -3.45 -27.30 7.53
N ARG A 185 -2.22 -27.46 7.03
CA ARG A 185 -1.73 -28.73 6.46
C ARG A 185 -1.23 -29.73 7.51
N ILE A 186 -0.93 -29.28 8.71
CA ILE A 186 -0.43 -30.15 9.78
C ILE A 186 -1.27 -29.87 11.02
N ASN A 187 -1.91 -30.92 11.56
CA ASN A 187 -2.68 -30.82 12.78
C ASN A 187 -1.73 -30.87 13.98
N TYR A 188 -1.64 -29.76 14.71
CA TYR A 188 -0.86 -29.66 15.92
C TYR A 188 -1.81 -29.51 17.10
N SER A 189 -2.49 -30.59 17.45
CA SER A 189 -3.51 -30.70 18.50
C SER A 189 -2.98 -30.43 19.93
N GLN A 190 -1.75 -29.94 20.09
CA GLN A 190 -1.13 -29.63 21.38
C GLN A 190 -1.28 -28.15 21.77
N ARG A 191 -1.63 -27.92 23.04
CA ARG A 191 -1.69 -26.60 23.71
C ARG A 191 -0.33 -25.90 23.60
N ASN A 192 -0.31 -24.58 23.47
CA ASN A 192 0.88 -23.73 23.25
C ASN A 192 1.63 -23.86 21.91
N SER A 193 1.24 -24.81 21.04
CA SER A 193 1.93 -24.97 19.74
C SER A 193 1.86 -23.73 18.85
N TYR A 194 0.77 -22.96 18.90
CA TYR A 194 0.63 -21.71 18.15
C TYR A 194 1.59 -20.62 18.66
N ASN A 195 1.59 -20.36 19.98
CA ASN A 195 2.40 -19.31 20.59
C ASN A 195 3.89 -19.54 20.34
N ALA A 196 4.39 -20.78 20.58
CA ALA A 196 5.78 -21.14 20.32
C ALA A 196 6.19 -20.94 18.85
N ARG A 197 5.28 -21.21 17.90
CA ARG A 197 5.52 -20.98 16.47
C ARG A 197 5.46 -19.52 16.09
N GLY A 198 4.58 -18.74 16.72
CA GLY A 198 4.57 -17.28 16.61
C GLY A 198 5.88 -16.67 17.11
N GLU A 199 6.35 -17.09 18.28
CA GLU A 199 7.64 -16.68 18.85
C GLU A 199 8.82 -17.07 17.94
N ALA A 200 8.83 -18.31 17.42
CA ALA A 200 9.83 -18.73 16.44
C ALA A 200 9.79 -17.88 15.16
N ALA A 201 8.60 -17.50 14.69
CA ALA A 201 8.43 -16.59 13.56
C ALA A 201 8.97 -15.18 13.87
N VAL A 202 8.77 -14.66 15.08
CA VAL A 202 9.35 -13.39 15.54
C VAL A 202 10.88 -13.45 15.47
N ILE A 203 11.50 -14.48 16.07
CA ILE A 203 12.95 -14.66 16.05
C ILE A 203 13.45 -14.79 14.61
N SER A 204 12.75 -15.56 13.76
CA SER A 204 13.09 -15.73 12.35
C SER A 204 13.01 -14.43 11.55
N CYS A 205 11.95 -13.64 11.74
CA CYS A 205 11.77 -12.34 11.12
C CYS A 205 12.90 -11.38 11.51
N ASN A 206 13.16 -11.25 12.82
CA ASN A 206 14.17 -10.34 13.36
C ASN A 206 15.61 -10.79 13.04
N SER A 207 15.84 -12.09 12.80
CA SER A 207 17.17 -12.62 12.48
C SER A 207 17.66 -12.32 11.06
N GLY A 208 16.86 -11.69 10.18
CA GLY A 208 17.29 -11.35 8.82
C GLY A 208 17.72 -12.56 7.97
N GLY A 209 17.21 -13.77 8.26
CA GLY A 209 17.65 -15.01 7.60
C GLY A 209 18.84 -15.71 8.27
N GLN A 210 19.19 -15.34 9.51
CA GLN A 210 20.15 -16.04 10.36
C GLN A 210 19.47 -16.89 11.44
N PHE A 211 18.16 -17.16 11.33
CA PHE A 211 17.38 -17.93 12.30
C PHE A 211 18.10 -19.20 12.77
N PHE A 212 18.43 -20.10 11.84
CA PHE A 212 19.12 -21.35 12.15
C PHE A 212 20.50 -21.14 12.77
N ARG A 213 21.23 -20.10 12.37
CA ARG A 213 22.52 -19.75 12.97
C ARG A 213 22.36 -19.31 14.42
N LEU A 214 21.36 -18.46 14.68
CA LEU A 214 21.08 -17.93 16.00
C LEU A 214 20.62 -19.03 16.95
N MET A 215 19.71 -19.90 16.48
CA MET A 215 19.27 -21.07 17.22
C MET A 215 20.43 -22.04 17.50
N HIS A 216 21.25 -22.34 16.49
CA HIS A 216 22.42 -23.21 16.66
C HIS A 216 23.37 -22.64 17.72
N LYS A 217 23.80 -21.38 17.56
CA LYS A 217 24.67 -20.71 18.53
C LYS A 217 24.09 -20.75 19.95
N ASN A 218 22.79 -20.54 20.11
CA ASN A 218 22.15 -20.61 21.43
C ASN A 218 22.24 -22.04 22.02
N ILE A 219 21.92 -23.08 21.22
CA ILE A 219 21.94 -24.48 21.66
C ILE A 219 23.35 -24.99 21.98
N VAL A 220 24.36 -24.55 21.22
CA VAL A 220 25.75 -25.04 21.35
C VAL A 220 26.71 -24.01 21.94
N ASN A 221 26.24 -23.16 22.86
CA ASN A 221 27.07 -22.22 23.63
C ASN A 221 27.96 -21.31 22.75
N ASP A 222 27.31 -20.59 21.83
CA ASP A 222 27.85 -19.63 20.87
C ASP A 222 28.78 -20.18 19.77
N ILE A 223 28.89 -21.50 19.65
CA ILE A 223 29.64 -22.14 18.58
C ILE A 223 28.94 -21.92 17.23
N SER A 224 29.71 -21.46 16.23
CA SER A 224 29.19 -21.23 14.89
C SER A 224 28.93 -22.54 14.14
N PRO A 225 27.90 -22.61 13.27
CA PRO A 225 27.66 -23.79 12.44
C PRO A 225 28.89 -24.18 11.61
N GLY A 226 29.10 -25.48 11.42
CA GLY A 226 30.13 -26.03 10.54
C GLY A 226 29.92 -25.66 9.06
N GLU A 227 30.83 -26.09 8.19
CA GLU A 227 30.84 -25.68 6.77
C GLU A 227 29.52 -25.94 6.02
N ILE A 228 28.90 -27.10 6.25
CA ILE A 228 27.61 -27.46 5.63
C ILE A 228 26.52 -26.46 6.07
N GLY A 229 26.46 -26.13 7.36
CA GLY A 229 25.53 -25.14 7.90
C GLY A 229 25.77 -23.74 7.32
N LYS A 230 27.05 -23.34 7.18
CA LYS A 230 27.41 -22.07 6.52
C LYS A 230 26.98 -22.04 5.05
N LYS A 231 27.15 -23.12 4.29
CA LYS A 231 26.70 -23.24 2.88
C LYS A 231 25.17 -23.09 2.77
N PHE A 232 24.42 -23.76 3.63
CA PHE A 232 22.94 -23.65 3.67
C PHE A 232 22.46 -22.23 4.00
N LEU A 233 23.06 -21.56 4.98
CA LEU A 233 22.73 -20.19 5.36
C LEU A 233 23.02 -19.20 4.22
N THR A 234 24.11 -19.42 3.48
CA THR A 234 24.50 -18.59 2.34
C THR A 234 23.51 -18.72 1.19
N PHE A 235 23.05 -19.93 0.90
CA PHE A 235 21.98 -20.17 -0.07
C PHE A 235 20.66 -19.51 0.34
N SER A 236 20.28 -19.63 1.62
CA SER A 236 19.04 -19.04 2.16
C SER A 236 19.04 -17.51 2.12
N LYS A 237 20.21 -16.87 2.29
CA LYS A 237 20.39 -15.41 2.13
C LYS A 237 20.13 -14.95 0.69
N LYS A 238 20.66 -15.67 -0.32
CA LYS A 238 20.51 -15.29 -1.75
C LYS A 238 19.05 -15.27 -2.23
N LYS A 239 18.15 -16.05 -1.62
CA LYS A 239 16.71 -16.06 -1.94
C LYS A 239 15.93 -14.87 -1.37
N LYS A 240 16.48 -14.14 -0.39
CA LYS A 240 15.86 -12.92 0.14
C LYS A 240 16.47 -11.72 -0.58
N ILE A 241 15.82 -11.25 -1.65
CA ILE A 241 16.11 -9.93 -2.20
C ILE A 241 15.85 -8.92 -1.07
N PRO A 242 16.82 -8.05 -0.70
CA PRO A 242 16.59 -7.08 0.35
C PRO A 242 15.48 -6.12 -0.10
N ALA A 243 14.46 -5.96 0.74
CA ALA A 243 13.54 -4.84 0.62
C ALA A 243 14.38 -3.57 0.76
N LYS A 244 14.45 -2.76 -0.30
CA LYS A 244 14.88 -1.37 -0.15
C LYS A 244 13.86 -0.71 0.77
N ILE A 245 14.34 -0.24 1.92
CA ILE A 245 13.64 0.69 2.81
C ILE A 245 13.41 1.99 2.04
#